data_AF-A0A9D1IEK4-F1
#
_entry.id   AF-A0A9D1IEK4-F1
#
_cell.length_a   1.000
_cell.length_b   1.000
_cell.length_c   1.000
_cell.angle_alpha   90.00
_cell.angle_beta   90.00
_cell.angle_gamma   90.00
#
_symmetry.space_group_name_H-M   'P 1'
#
loop_
_entity.id
_entity.type
_entity.pdbx_description
1 polymer ?
#
loop_
_entity_poly.entity_id
_entity_poly.type
_entity_poly.pdbx_seq_one_letter_code
_entity_poly.pdbx_strand_id
1 'polypeptide(L)'
;MKKTWIALLLVLCVPLTAFASQSLLPEPEEYAENMLLGESSSDAFFEVTLYHAATDGLSLSPVSRILLVESGRSPVEAVIEALLDPSGNPSQVSVAPSETKLLGYEWTGTLLTVNLSIDAANTQTEQELLLLYAALANTLTSLEGVEAVNVLINGRHLPVQQLPVGVLRLGSSSITAAWAQFQADSDRFLSGEADAGSLTRECVVYFPSADGRRLLPEIRTVEFSDANYARTLLTAIRLGAEHSQITAELPVEGEWLLEDPAVRVNAAGEKLLSLNFSQETLHEIVEQGIPLWQFLGAVTLTMCSFLPELDGVQILQEGEILKQLEIDGPTVQLSDGLLSRRLFSGYVGTRACVYLPMEDGTLYAYEEAVAPMEALSPRALIETLLELAALPDGLDPSDLLGVRVENGVATVNLSANFYSACQELDELGERAVVYALVNTLCRLQGIVGVRLLIEGNAVETLSQKIYLKTVLLPNPGILLTE
;
A
#
# COMPACT_ATOMS: atom_id res chain seq x y z
N MET A 1 -41.78 56.51 -73.20
CA MET A 1 -41.95 55.73 -74.46
C MET A 1 -41.04 54.52 -74.40
N LYS A 2 -41.61 53.30 -74.45
CA LYS A 2 -41.04 51.99 -74.88
C LYS A 2 -39.72 51.53 -74.21
N LYS A 3 -39.49 50.28 -73.85
CA LYS A 3 -40.22 49.01 -73.73
C LYS A 3 -39.21 48.09 -72.98
N THR A 4 -39.74 47.17 -72.17
CA THR A 4 -39.14 45.91 -71.69
C THR A 4 -37.99 45.33 -72.53
N TRP A 5 -37.08 44.53 -71.95
CA TRP A 5 -36.74 43.15 -72.38
C TRP A 5 -35.83 42.40 -71.36
N ILE A 6 -36.34 41.22 -70.95
CA ILE A 6 -35.70 39.89 -70.86
C ILE A 6 -34.50 39.69 -69.91
N ALA A 7 -34.77 38.91 -68.85
CA ALA A 7 -33.78 38.20 -68.04
C ALA A 7 -33.24 36.96 -68.80
N LEU A 8 -31.92 36.78 -68.82
CA LEU A 8 -31.28 35.56 -69.28
C LEU A 8 -30.39 35.00 -68.16
N LEU A 9 -30.72 33.79 -67.73
CA LEU A 9 -30.00 32.95 -66.78
C LEU A 9 -28.65 32.55 -67.37
N LEU A 10 -27.55 32.85 -66.68
CA LEU A 10 -26.21 32.34 -67.00
C LEU A 10 -25.78 31.39 -65.89
N VAL A 11 -25.92 30.09 -66.18
CA VAL A 11 -25.38 28.99 -65.38
C VAL A 11 -23.86 29.03 -65.53
N LEU A 12 -23.15 29.43 -64.47
CA LEU A 12 -21.70 29.28 -64.38
C LEU A 12 -21.41 28.04 -63.51
N CYS A 13 -21.01 26.94 -64.16
CA CYS A 13 -20.40 25.80 -63.49
C CYS A 13 -19.07 26.24 -62.85
N VAL A 14 -19.01 26.24 -61.51
CA VAL A 14 -17.75 26.32 -60.77
C VAL A 14 -17.33 24.88 -60.43
N PRO A 15 -16.08 24.47 -60.72
CA PRO A 15 -15.61 23.14 -60.36
C PRO A 15 -15.50 23.02 -58.83
N LEU A 16 -16.04 21.94 -58.27
CA LEU A 16 -15.71 21.50 -56.91
C LEU A 16 -14.22 21.11 -56.90
N THR A 17 -13.35 21.99 -56.43
CA THR A 17 -12.03 21.60 -55.96
C THR A 17 -12.21 20.98 -54.57
N ALA A 18 -12.12 19.66 -54.51
CA ALA A 18 -11.98 18.94 -53.25
C ALA A 18 -10.69 19.41 -52.57
N PHE A 19 -10.83 20.15 -51.46
CA PHE A 19 -9.75 20.32 -50.51
C PHE A 19 -9.52 18.98 -49.82
N ALA A 20 -8.56 18.21 -50.32
CA ALA A 20 -7.93 17.17 -49.54
C ALA A 20 -7.09 17.87 -48.47
N SER A 21 -7.65 18.06 -47.27
CA SER A 21 -6.85 18.40 -46.10
C SER A 21 -5.95 17.20 -45.82
N GLN A 22 -4.68 17.29 -46.19
CA GLN A 22 -3.66 16.40 -45.64
C GLN A 22 -3.70 16.59 -44.11
N SER A 23 -4.18 15.57 -43.41
CA SER A 23 -3.98 15.43 -41.97
C SER A 23 -2.49 15.21 -41.75
N LEU A 24 -1.75 16.31 -41.61
CA LEU A 24 -0.40 16.28 -41.08
C LEU A 24 -0.50 15.77 -39.65
N LEU A 25 0.24 14.71 -39.35
CA LEU A 25 0.45 14.28 -37.97
C LEU A 25 1.00 15.49 -37.20
N PRO A 26 0.56 15.73 -35.95
CA PRO A 26 1.17 16.77 -35.13
C PRO A 26 2.68 16.53 -35.07
N GLU A 27 3.46 17.59 -35.26
CA GLU A 27 4.91 17.50 -35.06
C GLU A 27 5.17 17.07 -33.60
N PRO A 28 6.13 16.15 -33.35
CA PRO A 28 6.49 15.78 -32.00
C PRO A 28 6.91 17.03 -31.23
N GLU A 29 6.34 17.24 -30.06
CA GLU A 29 6.68 18.36 -29.18
C GLU A 29 8.19 18.34 -28.89
N GLU A 30 8.88 19.46 -29.19
CA GLU A 30 10.26 19.68 -28.74
C GLU A 30 10.26 19.84 -27.22
N TYR A 31 10.69 18.81 -26.51
CA TYR A 31 10.91 18.88 -25.06
C TYR A 31 12.23 19.56 -24.77
N ALA A 32 12.24 20.45 -23.78
CA ALA A 32 13.45 21.14 -23.33
C ALA A 32 14.56 20.13 -22.98
N GLU A 33 15.71 20.28 -23.63
CA GLU A 33 16.96 19.56 -23.38
C GLU A 33 17.49 19.86 -21.97
N ASN A 34 16.90 19.26 -20.95
CA ASN A 34 17.38 19.33 -19.58
C ASN A 34 17.65 17.90 -19.10
N MET A 35 18.89 17.64 -18.69
CA MET A 35 19.30 16.36 -18.11
C MET A 35 18.42 16.05 -16.90
N LEU A 36 17.60 15.02 -17.02
CA LEU A 36 16.74 14.57 -15.94
C LEU A 36 17.57 13.69 -15.01
N LEU A 37 17.68 14.12 -13.75
CA LEU A 37 18.43 13.43 -12.70
C LEU A 37 17.53 13.19 -11.49
N GLY A 38 17.62 11.99 -10.91
CA GLY A 38 16.84 11.61 -9.72
C GLY A 38 15.35 11.37 -10.03
N GLU A 39 14.50 11.51 -9.01
CA GLU A 39 13.04 11.40 -9.13
C GLU A 39 12.37 12.75 -8.87
N SER A 40 11.35 13.11 -9.66
CA SER A 40 10.55 14.33 -9.43
C SER A 40 9.09 14.18 -9.85
N SER A 41 8.21 14.85 -9.10
CA SER A 41 6.77 14.98 -9.37
C SER A 41 6.31 16.43 -9.16
N SER A 42 5.24 16.83 -9.84
CA SER A 42 4.63 18.17 -9.71
C SER A 42 3.58 18.21 -8.60
N ASP A 43 3.24 19.41 -8.13
CA ASP A 43 2.07 19.63 -7.27
C ASP A 43 0.81 19.03 -7.91
N ALA A 44 -0.03 18.41 -7.09
CA ALA A 44 -1.23 17.74 -7.54
C ALA A 44 -2.46 18.23 -6.79
N PHE A 45 -3.50 18.56 -7.54
CA PHE A 45 -4.85 18.70 -6.98
C PHE A 45 -5.54 17.35 -7.06
N PHE A 46 -6.07 16.87 -5.94
CA PHE A 46 -6.86 15.66 -5.91
C PHE A 46 -8.22 15.92 -5.26
N GLU A 47 -9.27 15.35 -5.85
CA GLU A 47 -10.61 15.34 -5.27
C GLU A 47 -10.72 14.15 -4.31
N VAL A 48 -11.20 14.40 -3.10
CA VAL A 48 -11.41 13.39 -2.06
C VAL A 48 -12.76 13.60 -1.38
N THR A 49 -13.38 12.52 -0.92
CA THR A 49 -14.60 12.60 -0.11
C THR A 49 -14.24 12.46 1.37
N LEU A 50 -14.39 13.54 2.14
CA LEU A 50 -14.20 13.53 3.60
C LEU A 50 -15.52 13.22 4.29
N TYR A 51 -15.52 12.25 5.19
CA TYR A 51 -16.71 11.84 5.96
C TYR A 51 -16.67 12.47 7.35
N HIS A 52 -17.27 13.64 7.49
CA HIS A 52 -17.37 14.34 8.79
C HIS A 52 -18.56 13.83 9.61
N ALA A 53 -18.51 14.04 10.93
CA ALA A 53 -19.65 13.79 11.81
C ALA A 53 -20.77 14.80 11.52
N ALA A 54 -22.01 14.32 11.37
CA ALA A 54 -23.18 15.19 11.32
C ALA A 54 -23.49 15.76 12.72
N THR A 55 -24.28 16.83 12.79
CA THR A 55 -24.68 17.47 14.06
C THR A 55 -25.45 16.58 15.02
N ASP A 56 -25.98 15.43 14.55
CA ASP A 56 -26.64 14.44 15.41
C ASP A 56 -25.64 13.59 16.20
N GLY A 57 -24.34 13.60 15.85
CA GLY A 57 -23.30 12.77 16.45
C GLY A 57 -23.45 11.27 16.16
N LEU A 58 -24.36 10.87 15.27
CA LEU A 58 -24.75 9.48 15.04
C LEU A 58 -24.71 9.08 13.56
N SER A 59 -24.41 10.02 12.67
CA SER A 59 -24.26 9.76 11.25
C SER A 59 -23.04 10.47 10.63
N LEU A 60 -22.55 9.91 9.53
CA LEU A 60 -21.49 10.50 8.72
C LEU A 60 -22.07 11.30 7.54
N SER A 61 -21.49 12.47 7.29
CA SER A 61 -21.83 13.39 6.21
C SER A 61 -20.66 13.49 5.23
N PRO A 62 -20.77 12.94 4.00
CA PRO A 62 -19.72 13.01 3.00
C PRO A 62 -19.61 14.42 2.39
N VAL A 63 -18.38 14.88 2.17
CA VAL A 63 -18.06 16.17 1.54
C VAL A 63 -16.93 16.00 0.54
N SER A 64 -17.20 16.31 -0.73
CA SER A 64 -16.13 16.43 -1.74
C SER A 64 -15.27 17.66 -1.46
N ARG A 65 -13.96 17.46 -1.39
CA ARG A 65 -12.94 18.50 -1.25
C ARG A 65 -11.89 18.31 -2.33
N ILE A 66 -11.40 19.42 -2.87
CA ILE A 66 -10.19 19.44 -3.68
C ILE A 66 -9.06 19.86 -2.75
N LEU A 67 -8.07 18.99 -2.59
CA LEU A 67 -6.90 19.23 -1.78
C LEU A 67 -5.69 19.43 -2.68
N LEU A 68 -4.84 20.39 -2.31
CA LEU A 68 -3.53 20.61 -2.93
C LEU A 68 -2.49 19.82 -2.14
N VAL A 69 -1.80 18.91 -2.83
CA VAL A 69 -0.62 18.20 -2.30
C VAL A 69 0.60 18.78 -2.96
N GLU A 70 1.42 19.42 -2.15
CA GLU A 70 2.72 19.94 -2.58
C GLU A 70 3.65 18.77 -2.92
N SER A 71 4.54 18.98 -3.89
CA SER A 71 5.55 17.99 -4.29
C SER A 71 6.30 17.44 -3.06
N GLY A 72 6.37 16.11 -2.96
CA GLY A 72 7.04 15.39 -1.87
C GLY A 72 6.20 15.20 -0.60
N ARG A 73 4.98 15.75 -0.51
CA ARG A 73 4.05 15.48 0.59
C ARG A 73 3.16 14.27 0.28
N SER A 74 2.83 13.48 1.30
CA SER A 74 1.92 12.35 1.13
C SER A 74 0.46 12.81 0.96
N PRO A 75 -0.27 12.35 -0.07
CA PRO A 75 -1.71 12.56 -0.17
C PRO A 75 -2.46 12.01 1.05
N VAL A 76 -2.04 10.87 1.59
CA VAL A 76 -2.68 10.25 2.77
C VAL A 76 -2.61 11.17 3.98
N GLU A 77 -1.44 11.76 4.26
CA GLU A 77 -1.27 12.71 5.35
C GLU A 77 -2.18 13.92 5.17
N ALA A 78 -2.22 14.49 3.97
CA ALA A 78 -3.08 15.63 3.65
C ALA A 78 -4.57 15.33 3.85
N VAL A 79 -5.04 14.12 3.50
CA VAL A 79 -6.43 13.69 3.72
C VAL A 79 -6.74 13.56 5.20
N ILE A 80 -5.88 12.87 5.97
CA ILE A 80 -6.11 12.64 7.40
C ILE A 80 -6.11 13.97 8.14
N GLU A 81 -5.14 14.85 7.86
CA GLU A 81 -5.09 16.18 8.47
C GLU A 81 -6.33 17.00 8.11
N ALA A 82 -6.77 16.99 6.84
CA ALA A 82 -7.99 17.68 6.43
C ALA A 82 -9.28 17.12 7.08
N LEU A 83 -9.31 15.81 7.39
CA LEU A 83 -10.42 15.17 8.10
C LEU A 83 -10.42 15.53 9.59
N LEU A 84 -9.24 15.58 10.22
CA LEU A 84 -9.07 15.94 11.63
C LEU A 84 -9.30 17.44 11.87
N ASP A 85 -9.07 18.27 10.85
CA ASP A 85 -9.38 19.68 10.90
C ASP A 85 -10.90 19.93 10.96
N PRO A 86 -11.35 20.96 11.72
CA PRO A 86 -12.75 21.35 11.72
C PRO A 86 -13.22 21.70 10.31
N SER A 87 -14.32 21.10 9.85
CA SER A 87 -14.79 21.26 8.47
C SER A 87 -15.22 22.68 8.08
N GLY A 88 -15.35 23.58 9.08
CA GLY A 88 -15.86 24.94 8.94
C GLY A 88 -17.36 25.04 8.63
N ASN A 89 -18.05 23.90 8.49
CA ASN A 89 -19.48 23.82 8.21
C ASN A 89 -20.28 23.72 9.52
N PRO A 90 -21.23 24.63 9.80
CA PRO A 90 -22.02 24.59 11.04
C PRO A 90 -22.94 23.37 11.17
N SER A 91 -23.18 22.63 10.08
CA SER A 91 -23.95 21.38 10.08
C SER A 91 -23.08 20.13 10.32
N GLN A 92 -21.81 20.32 10.67
CA GLN A 92 -20.87 19.25 10.93
C GLN A 92 -20.12 19.53 12.24
N VAL A 93 -19.68 18.45 12.87
CA VAL A 93 -18.85 18.50 14.08
C VAL A 93 -17.53 17.79 13.85
N SER A 94 -16.55 18.07 14.72
CA SER A 94 -15.25 17.42 14.66
C SER A 94 -15.40 15.90 14.79
N VAL A 95 -14.68 15.15 13.96
CA VAL A 95 -14.69 13.67 14.03
C VAL A 95 -13.82 13.13 15.15
N ALA A 96 -12.87 13.93 15.62
CA ALA A 96 -11.90 13.56 16.65
C ALA A 96 -11.88 14.60 17.78
N PRO A 97 -11.44 14.21 18.98
CA PRO A 97 -11.12 15.15 20.05
C PRO A 97 -10.10 16.21 19.61
N SER A 98 -10.12 17.37 20.26
CA SER A 98 -9.15 18.45 20.01
C SER A 98 -7.71 17.96 20.19
N GLU A 99 -6.77 18.49 19.39
CA GLU A 99 -5.35 18.14 19.39
C GLU A 99 -5.00 16.73 18.87
N THR A 100 -5.98 15.96 18.39
CA THR A 100 -5.71 14.69 17.71
C THR A 100 -4.81 14.91 16.49
N LYS A 101 -3.70 14.17 16.43
CA LYS A 101 -2.71 14.26 15.34
C LYS A 101 -2.46 12.89 14.72
N LEU A 102 -2.08 12.89 13.45
CA LEU A 102 -1.46 11.74 12.82
C LEU A 102 -0.02 11.58 13.36
N LEU A 103 0.31 10.41 13.90
CA LEU A 103 1.69 10.06 14.27
C LEU A 103 2.45 9.40 13.12
N GLY A 104 1.73 8.71 12.24
CA GLY A 104 2.26 8.05 11.06
C GLY A 104 1.26 7.08 10.46
N TYR A 105 1.58 6.56 9.27
CA TYR A 105 0.78 5.56 8.59
C TYR A 105 1.68 4.54 7.87
N GLU A 106 1.12 3.36 7.61
CA GLU A 106 1.74 2.29 6.83
C GLU A 106 0.76 1.94 5.70
N TRP A 107 1.12 2.22 4.44
CA TRP A 107 0.32 1.84 3.27
C TRP A 107 0.93 0.62 2.59
N THR A 108 0.28 -0.53 2.72
CA THR A 108 0.77 -1.80 2.20
C THR A 108 -0.30 -2.45 1.33
N GLY A 109 -0.05 -2.55 0.02
CA GLY A 109 -1.05 -3.00 -0.94
C GLY A 109 -2.33 -2.18 -0.82
N THR A 110 -3.45 -2.82 -0.47
CA THR A 110 -4.75 -2.17 -0.29
C THR A 110 -5.11 -1.82 1.16
N LEU A 111 -4.21 -2.11 2.11
CA LEU A 111 -4.38 -1.82 3.54
C LEU A 111 -3.65 -0.53 3.92
N LEU A 112 -4.35 0.33 4.65
CA LEU A 112 -3.78 1.50 5.30
C LEU A 112 -3.86 1.37 6.83
N THR A 113 -2.73 1.18 7.50
CA THR A 113 -2.67 1.24 8.97
C THR A 113 -2.33 2.66 9.40
N VAL A 114 -3.21 3.30 10.17
CA VAL A 114 -3.06 4.68 10.64
C VAL A 114 -2.82 4.69 12.13
N ASN A 115 -1.85 5.47 12.60
CA ASN A 115 -1.59 5.66 14.03
C ASN A 115 -1.83 7.11 14.45
N LEU A 116 -2.81 7.33 15.32
CA LEU A 116 -3.16 8.65 15.85
C LEU A 116 -2.50 8.91 17.21
N SER A 117 -2.43 10.19 17.60
CA SER A 117 -1.96 10.58 18.93
C SER A 117 -2.90 10.06 20.03
N ILE A 118 -2.38 9.97 21.25
CA ILE A 118 -3.17 9.54 22.41
C ILE A 118 -4.42 10.40 22.64
N ASP A 119 -4.43 11.65 22.16
CA ASP A 119 -5.57 12.56 22.24
C ASP A 119 -6.82 12.01 21.56
N ALA A 120 -6.67 11.16 20.54
CA ALA A 120 -7.78 10.46 19.89
C ALA A 120 -8.59 9.58 20.86
N ALA A 121 -7.97 9.13 21.97
CA ALA A 121 -8.64 8.34 23.00
C ALA A 121 -9.50 9.20 23.95
N ASN A 122 -9.40 10.53 23.91
CA ASN A 122 -10.14 11.44 24.80
C ASN A 122 -11.60 11.67 24.35
N THR A 123 -12.24 10.64 23.80
CA THR A 123 -13.66 10.62 23.47
C THR A 123 -14.51 10.50 24.73
N GLN A 124 -15.70 11.11 24.74
CA GLN A 124 -16.61 11.04 25.90
C GLN A 124 -17.31 9.69 26.00
N THR A 125 -17.50 9.01 24.87
CA THR A 125 -18.16 7.71 24.78
C THR A 125 -17.48 6.81 23.74
N GLU A 126 -17.63 5.49 23.85
CA GLU A 126 -17.17 4.56 22.80
C GLU A 126 -17.94 4.72 21.48
N GLN A 127 -19.13 5.35 21.49
CA GLN A 127 -19.85 5.71 20.26
C GLN A 127 -19.11 6.80 19.47
N GLU A 128 -18.52 7.77 20.17
CA GLU A 128 -17.66 8.78 19.54
C GLU A 128 -16.38 8.16 18.97
N LEU A 129 -15.79 7.19 19.68
CA LEU A 129 -14.64 6.42 19.19
C LEU A 129 -15.00 5.63 17.92
N LEU A 130 -16.16 4.95 17.92
CA LEU A 130 -16.67 4.24 16.75
C LEU A 130 -16.95 5.19 15.58
N LEU A 131 -17.45 6.40 15.86
CA LEU A 131 -17.65 7.44 14.86
C LEU A 131 -16.32 7.89 14.23
N LEU A 132 -15.26 8.09 15.04
CA LEU A 132 -13.92 8.40 14.54
C LEU A 132 -13.39 7.28 13.63
N TYR A 133 -13.49 6.03 14.06
CA TYR A 133 -13.09 4.87 13.27
C TYR A 133 -13.85 4.77 11.94
N ALA A 134 -15.17 4.97 11.97
CA ALA A 134 -15.99 4.96 10.77
C ALA A 134 -15.67 6.13 9.84
N ALA A 135 -15.43 7.33 10.36
CA ALA A 135 -15.04 8.51 9.58
C ALA A 135 -13.71 8.29 8.85
N LEU A 136 -12.70 7.76 9.56
CA LEU A 136 -11.40 7.40 8.97
C LEU A 136 -11.55 6.33 7.90
N ALA A 137 -12.26 5.24 8.22
CA ALA A 137 -12.47 4.15 7.27
C ALA A 137 -13.13 4.65 5.98
N ASN A 138 -14.28 5.31 6.07
CA ASN A 138 -15.01 5.79 4.89
C ASN A 138 -14.21 6.82 4.07
N THR A 139 -13.49 7.73 4.75
CA THR A 139 -12.67 8.74 4.08
C THR A 139 -11.49 8.10 3.35
N LEU A 140 -10.75 7.22 4.02
CA LEU A 140 -9.52 6.65 3.48
C LEU A 140 -9.80 5.58 2.42
N THR A 141 -10.88 4.81 2.54
CA THR A 141 -11.32 3.90 1.46
C THR A 141 -11.91 4.63 0.25
N SER A 142 -12.09 5.96 0.32
CA SER A 142 -12.40 6.77 -0.87
C SER A 142 -11.16 7.09 -1.70
N LEU A 143 -9.96 6.88 -1.15
CA LEU A 143 -8.72 6.98 -1.89
C LEU A 143 -8.56 5.76 -2.79
N GLU A 144 -8.27 6.02 -4.06
CA GLU A 144 -8.00 4.97 -5.02
C GLU A 144 -6.76 4.18 -4.57
N GLY A 145 -6.88 2.84 -4.60
CA GLY A 145 -5.86 1.91 -4.10
C GLY A 145 -6.03 1.49 -2.64
N VAL A 146 -6.94 2.09 -1.85
CA VAL A 146 -7.19 1.72 -0.45
C VAL A 146 -8.54 1.01 -0.33
N GLU A 147 -8.54 -0.24 0.12
CA GLU A 147 -9.76 -1.04 0.34
C GLU A 147 -10.07 -1.27 1.82
N ALA A 148 -9.09 -1.06 2.68
CA ALA A 148 -9.15 -1.43 4.08
C ALA A 148 -8.27 -0.53 4.95
N VAL A 149 -8.70 -0.30 6.18
CA VAL A 149 -8.07 0.60 7.13
C VAL A 149 -7.95 -0.08 8.49
N ASN A 150 -6.77 -0.03 9.09
CA ASN A 150 -6.57 -0.39 10.49
C ASN A 150 -6.24 0.86 11.29
N VAL A 151 -6.89 1.09 12.43
CA VAL A 151 -6.70 2.33 13.21
C VAL A 151 -6.08 2.00 14.55
N LEU A 152 -4.94 2.63 14.81
CA LEU A 152 -4.21 2.58 16.07
C LEU A 152 -4.25 3.95 16.73
N ILE A 153 -4.29 3.96 18.07
CA ILE A 153 -4.18 5.16 18.89
C ILE A 153 -2.98 4.97 19.82
N ASN A 154 -1.95 5.78 19.59
CA ASN A 154 -0.66 5.69 20.25
C ASN A 154 -0.06 4.27 20.17
N GLY A 155 -0.17 3.65 19.00
CA GLY A 155 0.34 2.31 18.73
C GLY A 155 -0.54 1.16 19.22
N ARG A 156 -1.71 1.45 19.82
CA ARG A 156 -2.62 0.44 20.39
C ARG A 156 -3.95 0.40 19.65
N HIS A 157 -4.54 -0.78 19.57
CA HIS A 157 -5.90 -0.95 19.10
C HIS A 157 -6.87 -0.73 20.27
N LEU A 158 -7.80 0.22 20.22
CA LEU A 158 -8.81 0.38 21.28
C LEU A 158 -10.08 -0.43 20.97
N PRO A 159 -10.74 -1.01 21.98
CA PRO A 159 -11.95 -1.79 21.76
C PRO A 159 -13.18 -0.91 21.57
N VAL A 160 -14.22 -1.50 20.96
CA VAL A 160 -15.60 -0.98 20.98
C VAL A 160 -16.47 -2.09 21.53
N GLN A 161 -17.28 -1.80 22.55
CA GLN A 161 -18.07 -2.78 23.29
C GLN A 161 -17.22 -3.94 23.82
N GLN A 162 -16.03 -3.64 24.36
CA GLN A 162 -15.04 -4.62 24.84
C GLN A 162 -14.48 -5.58 23.77
N LEU A 163 -14.90 -5.44 22.50
CA LEU A 163 -14.45 -6.27 21.41
C LEU A 163 -13.37 -5.57 20.59
N PRO A 164 -12.42 -6.32 20.01
CA PRO A 164 -11.56 -5.80 18.96
C PRO A 164 -12.41 -5.39 17.75
N VAL A 165 -12.07 -4.24 17.16
CA VAL A 165 -12.72 -3.73 15.95
C VAL A 165 -12.17 -4.44 14.72
N GLY A 166 -10.84 -4.65 14.67
CA GLY A 166 -10.17 -5.25 13.52
C GLY A 166 -10.05 -4.27 12.36
N VAL A 167 -9.85 -4.83 11.16
CA VAL A 167 -9.75 -4.06 9.92
C VAL A 167 -11.12 -3.54 9.52
N LEU A 168 -11.16 -2.27 9.15
CA LEU A 168 -12.36 -1.55 8.73
C LEU A 168 -12.36 -1.40 7.20
N ARG A 169 -13.53 -1.56 6.59
CA ARG A 169 -13.77 -1.25 5.17
C ARG A 169 -14.82 -0.14 5.05
N LEU A 170 -15.10 0.29 3.82
CA LEU A 170 -16.20 1.20 3.55
C LEU A 170 -17.48 0.68 4.20
N GLY A 171 -18.04 1.46 5.12
CA GLY A 171 -19.09 1.03 6.02
C GLY A 171 -20.37 1.84 5.88
N SER A 172 -21.40 1.45 6.63
CA SER A 172 -22.62 2.26 6.75
C SER A 172 -22.29 3.64 7.33
N SER A 173 -22.95 4.69 6.83
CA SER A 173 -22.88 6.02 7.43
C SER A 173 -23.67 6.13 8.75
N SER A 174 -24.37 5.07 9.18
CA SER A 174 -25.12 5.03 10.44
C SER A 174 -24.30 4.41 11.58
N ILE A 175 -23.84 5.26 12.50
CA ILE A 175 -23.12 4.83 13.69
C ILE A 175 -24.05 4.07 14.65
N THR A 176 -25.33 4.45 14.71
CA THR A 176 -26.34 3.72 15.50
C THR A 176 -26.45 2.25 15.10
N ALA A 177 -26.46 1.95 13.80
CA ALA A 177 -26.53 0.58 13.31
C ALA A 177 -25.24 -0.20 13.63
N ALA A 178 -24.07 0.42 13.40
CA ALA A 178 -22.78 -0.17 13.72
C ALA A 178 -22.65 -0.46 15.24
N TRP A 179 -23.08 0.48 16.08
CA TRP A 179 -23.10 0.33 17.54
C TRP A 179 -23.99 -0.83 17.98
N ALA A 180 -25.21 -0.92 17.44
CA ALA A 180 -26.13 -2.01 17.75
C ALA A 180 -25.54 -3.38 17.35
N GLN A 181 -24.79 -3.44 16.24
CA GLN A 181 -24.08 -4.66 15.83
C GLN A 181 -22.97 -5.03 16.82
N PHE A 182 -22.11 -4.09 17.20
CA PHE A 182 -21.05 -4.35 18.19
C PHE A 182 -21.63 -4.77 19.55
N GLN A 183 -22.73 -4.15 19.97
CA GLN A 183 -23.41 -4.51 21.20
C GLN A 183 -23.96 -5.94 21.14
N ALA A 184 -24.64 -6.30 20.05
CA ALA A 184 -25.17 -7.65 19.86
C ALA A 184 -24.06 -8.71 19.78
N ASP A 185 -22.95 -8.40 19.08
CA ASP A 185 -21.77 -9.27 19.02
C ASP A 185 -21.17 -9.47 20.43
N SER A 186 -21.03 -8.39 21.20
CA SER A 186 -20.50 -8.43 22.58
C SER A 186 -21.39 -9.26 23.49
N ASP A 187 -22.69 -8.97 23.51
CA ASP A 187 -23.68 -9.67 24.35
C ASP A 187 -23.69 -11.18 24.04
N ARG A 188 -23.48 -11.58 22.77
CA ARG A 188 -23.40 -12.98 22.37
C ARG A 188 -22.06 -13.61 22.74
N PHE A 189 -20.95 -13.00 22.34
CA PHE A 189 -19.60 -13.57 22.40
C PHE A 189 -19.04 -13.59 23.83
N LEU A 190 -19.32 -12.55 24.62
CA LEU A 190 -18.82 -12.40 25.99
C LEU A 190 -19.82 -12.89 27.05
N SER A 191 -20.93 -13.52 26.65
CA SER A 191 -21.97 -14.04 27.56
C SER A 191 -21.46 -15.10 28.54
N GLY A 192 -20.39 -15.83 28.19
CA GLY A 192 -19.86 -16.95 28.98
C GLY A 192 -20.76 -18.19 28.96
N GLU A 193 -21.77 -18.24 28.09
CA GLU A 193 -22.61 -19.43 27.89
C GLU A 193 -21.85 -20.50 27.10
N ALA A 194 -22.17 -21.78 27.33
CA ALA A 194 -21.47 -22.90 26.68
C ALA A 194 -21.63 -22.92 25.14
N ASP A 195 -22.65 -22.24 24.61
CA ASP A 195 -22.92 -22.01 23.19
C ASP A 195 -22.66 -20.54 22.80
N ALA A 196 -21.78 -19.82 23.51
CA ALA A 196 -21.37 -18.47 23.11
C ALA A 196 -20.94 -18.50 21.63
N GLY A 197 -21.69 -17.76 20.80
CA GLY A 197 -21.46 -17.77 19.35
C GLY A 197 -20.07 -17.26 19.03
N SER A 198 -19.53 -17.57 17.85
CA SER A 198 -18.22 -17.07 17.43
C SER A 198 -18.22 -15.57 17.14
N LEU A 199 -17.03 -14.98 17.13
CA LEU A 199 -16.77 -13.63 16.68
C LEU A 199 -15.96 -13.68 15.40
N THR A 200 -16.47 -13.12 14.31
CA THR A 200 -15.71 -13.00 13.06
C THR A 200 -15.22 -11.56 12.91
N ARG A 201 -13.92 -11.39 12.62
CA ARG A 201 -13.30 -10.09 12.33
C ARG A 201 -12.26 -10.24 11.22
N GLU A 202 -12.09 -9.19 10.43
CA GLU A 202 -10.89 -9.07 9.58
C GLU A 202 -9.71 -8.60 10.44
N CYS A 203 -8.57 -9.27 10.28
CA CYS A 203 -7.34 -9.05 11.05
C CYS A 203 -6.19 -8.82 10.09
N VAL A 204 -5.20 -8.02 10.50
CA VAL A 204 -3.92 -7.94 9.77
C VAL A 204 -2.98 -8.98 10.37
N VAL A 205 -2.59 -9.98 9.56
CA VAL A 205 -1.63 -11.02 9.92
C VAL A 205 -0.33 -10.74 9.17
N TYR A 206 0.79 -10.72 9.89
CA TYR A 206 2.10 -10.42 9.31
C TYR A 206 2.89 -11.69 9.12
N PHE A 207 3.65 -11.76 8.03
CA PHE A 207 4.50 -12.90 7.67
C PHE A 207 5.94 -12.43 7.40
N PRO A 208 6.96 -13.21 7.80
CA PRO A 208 8.33 -12.99 7.35
C PRO A 208 8.42 -13.03 5.82
N SER A 209 9.14 -12.11 5.21
CA SER A 209 9.48 -12.20 3.79
C SER A 209 10.55 -13.27 3.55
N ALA A 210 10.51 -13.92 2.38
CA ALA A 210 11.43 -14.99 2.00
C ALA A 210 12.91 -14.52 1.92
N ASP A 211 13.14 -13.24 1.67
CA ASP A 211 14.47 -12.62 1.57
C ASP A 211 15.10 -12.27 2.93
N GLY A 212 14.37 -12.45 4.03
CA GLY A 212 14.86 -12.16 5.38
C GLY A 212 14.81 -10.68 5.80
N ARG A 213 14.18 -9.78 5.02
CA ARG A 213 14.29 -8.31 5.23
C ARG A 213 13.02 -7.59 5.69
N ARG A 214 11.84 -8.12 5.41
CA ARG A 214 10.55 -7.43 5.58
C ARG A 214 9.53 -8.26 6.34
N LEU A 215 8.46 -7.60 6.79
CA LEU A 215 7.27 -8.19 7.38
C LEU A 215 6.07 -7.81 6.52
N LEU A 216 5.46 -8.79 5.87
CA LEU A 216 4.40 -8.58 4.89
C LEU A 216 3.02 -8.76 5.54
N PRO A 217 2.17 -7.73 5.54
CA PRO A 217 0.81 -7.84 6.07
C PRO A 217 -0.14 -8.50 5.08
N GLU A 218 -1.09 -9.25 5.60
CA GLU A 218 -2.20 -9.84 4.87
C GLU A 218 -3.50 -9.67 5.67
N ILE A 219 -4.59 -9.30 5.00
CA ILE A 219 -5.90 -9.19 5.65
C ILE A 219 -6.55 -10.57 5.64
N ARG A 220 -6.84 -11.11 6.83
CA ARG A 220 -7.51 -12.41 7.00
C ARG A 220 -8.85 -12.22 7.70
N THR A 221 -9.88 -12.88 7.19
CA THR A 221 -11.11 -13.07 7.97
C THR A 221 -10.88 -14.21 8.95
N VAL A 222 -10.92 -13.90 10.25
CA VAL A 222 -10.62 -14.84 11.34
C VAL A 222 -11.86 -15.03 12.20
N GLU A 223 -12.17 -16.29 12.50
CA GLU A 223 -13.25 -16.67 13.40
C GLU A 223 -12.67 -17.04 14.78
N PHE A 224 -13.11 -16.33 15.81
CA PHE A 224 -12.73 -16.54 17.19
C PHE A 224 -13.84 -17.27 17.94
N SER A 225 -13.47 -18.33 18.66
CA SER A 225 -14.36 -19.12 19.51
C SER A 225 -14.31 -18.70 20.98
N ASP A 226 -13.29 -17.96 21.38
CA ASP A 226 -13.10 -17.47 22.74
C ASP A 226 -12.31 -16.15 22.75
N ALA A 227 -12.30 -15.45 23.89
CA ALA A 227 -11.63 -14.17 24.04
C ALA A 227 -10.09 -14.25 24.11
N ASN A 228 -9.50 -15.44 24.02
CA ASN A 228 -8.06 -15.62 23.85
C ASN A 228 -7.68 -15.51 22.35
N TYR A 229 -7.88 -14.30 21.82
CA TYR A 229 -7.64 -13.98 20.41
C TYR A 229 -6.22 -14.35 19.94
N ALA A 230 -5.24 -14.27 20.85
CA ALA A 230 -3.83 -14.57 20.54
C ALA A 230 -3.64 -15.99 20.03
N ARG A 231 -4.34 -16.99 20.61
CA ARG A 231 -4.20 -18.39 20.17
C ARG A 231 -4.65 -18.55 18.71
N THR A 232 -5.81 -18.01 18.38
CA THR A 232 -6.35 -18.07 17.02
C THR A 232 -5.48 -17.31 16.02
N LEU A 233 -4.95 -16.15 16.39
CA LEU A 233 -4.04 -15.39 15.54
C LEU A 233 -2.69 -16.09 15.32
N LEU A 234 -2.14 -16.77 16.34
CA LEU A 234 -0.94 -17.59 16.17
C LEU A 234 -1.20 -18.76 15.21
N THR A 235 -2.36 -19.40 15.30
CA THR A 235 -2.77 -20.40 14.31
C THR A 235 -2.86 -19.80 12.90
N ALA A 236 -3.39 -18.58 12.75
CA ALA A 236 -3.45 -17.91 11.46
C ALA A 236 -2.05 -17.62 10.88
N ILE A 237 -1.09 -17.19 11.70
CA ILE A 237 0.32 -17.03 11.28
C ILE A 237 0.91 -18.38 10.85
N ARG A 238 0.65 -19.43 11.63
CA ARG A 238 1.15 -20.78 11.36
C ARG A 238 0.60 -21.40 10.08
N LEU A 239 -0.62 -21.05 9.66
CA LEU A 239 -1.18 -21.51 8.39
C LEU A 239 -0.43 -20.95 7.16
N GLY A 240 0.43 -19.95 7.35
CA GLY A 240 1.21 -19.34 6.28
C GLY A 240 0.43 -18.32 5.46
N ALA A 241 1.16 -17.52 4.69
CA ALA A 241 0.57 -16.50 3.82
C ALA A 241 -0.12 -17.14 2.60
N GLU A 242 -1.13 -16.48 2.04
CA GLU A 242 -1.73 -16.90 0.77
C GLU A 242 -0.76 -16.64 -0.40
N HIS A 243 0.06 -15.60 -0.28
CA HIS A 243 1.06 -15.22 -1.27
C HIS A 243 2.43 -15.82 -0.93
N SER A 244 2.66 -17.07 -1.35
CA SER A 244 3.87 -17.82 -1.02
C SER A 244 5.13 -17.39 -1.79
N GLN A 245 5.01 -16.63 -2.89
CA GLN A 245 6.18 -16.26 -3.72
C GLN A 245 7.23 -15.42 -2.97
N ILE A 246 6.78 -14.55 -2.06
CA ILE A 246 7.63 -13.57 -1.37
C ILE A 246 7.62 -13.72 0.16
N THR A 247 6.94 -14.74 0.69
CA THR A 247 6.86 -15.01 2.13
C THR A 247 7.62 -16.28 2.48
N ALA A 248 8.18 -16.32 3.69
CA ALA A 248 8.86 -17.51 4.18
C ALA A 248 7.84 -18.56 4.63
N GLU A 249 8.13 -19.83 4.37
CA GLU A 249 7.32 -20.96 4.84
C GLU A 249 7.61 -21.24 6.33
N LEU A 250 6.60 -21.11 7.18
CA LEU A 250 6.72 -21.36 8.62
C LEU A 250 6.47 -22.83 8.97
N PRO A 251 7.07 -23.35 10.06
CA PRO A 251 6.84 -24.72 10.49
C PRO A 251 5.38 -24.93 10.92
N VAL A 252 4.70 -25.81 10.19
CA VAL A 252 3.27 -26.11 10.39
C VAL A 252 3.02 -27.27 11.36
N GLU A 253 4.04 -28.02 11.80
CA GLU A 253 3.93 -29.13 12.75
C GLU A 253 4.34 -28.71 14.19
N GLY A 254 3.93 -29.49 15.20
CA GLY A 254 4.28 -29.23 16.61
C GLY A 254 3.34 -28.28 17.36
N GLU A 255 3.69 -27.91 18.60
CA GLU A 255 3.03 -26.81 19.34
C GLU A 255 4.08 -25.74 19.56
N TRP A 256 3.81 -24.50 19.13
CA TRP A 256 4.80 -23.43 19.27
C TRP A 256 4.96 -22.96 20.72
N LEU A 257 3.87 -22.98 21.49
CA LEU A 257 3.83 -22.50 22.85
C LEU A 257 3.77 -23.65 23.85
N LEU A 258 4.46 -23.47 24.98
CA LEU A 258 4.46 -24.38 26.13
C LEU A 258 3.26 -24.15 27.05
N GLU A 259 2.67 -22.94 27.00
CA GLU A 259 1.54 -22.50 27.83
C GLU A 259 0.60 -21.64 26.99
N ASP A 260 -0.68 -21.55 27.40
CA ASP A 260 -1.64 -20.65 26.74
C ASP A 260 -1.18 -19.18 26.84
N PRO A 261 -1.39 -18.36 25.78
CA PRO A 261 -1.11 -16.94 25.82
C PRO A 261 -1.82 -16.26 26.99
N ALA A 262 -1.08 -15.42 27.73
CA ALA A 262 -1.60 -14.75 28.92
C ALA A 262 -1.35 -13.24 28.87
N VAL A 263 -2.40 -12.45 29.04
CA VAL A 263 -2.27 -10.99 29.19
C VAL A 263 -1.84 -10.66 30.61
N ARG A 264 -0.82 -9.82 30.75
CA ARG A 264 -0.26 -9.35 32.02
C ARG A 264 -0.15 -7.83 32.02
N VAL A 265 -0.07 -7.23 33.20
CA VAL A 265 0.25 -5.81 33.36
C VAL A 265 1.56 -5.71 34.13
N ASN A 266 2.54 -5.01 33.58
CA ASN A 266 3.84 -4.85 34.23
C ASN A 266 3.81 -3.73 35.29
N ALA A 267 4.94 -3.49 35.95
CA ALA A 267 5.06 -2.47 37.00
C ALA A 267 4.88 -1.04 36.47
N ALA A 268 5.08 -0.80 35.17
CA ALA A 268 4.85 0.49 34.50
C ALA A 268 3.39 0.71 34.11
N GLY A 269 2.52 -0.30 34.28
CA GLY A 269 1.11 -0.25 33.88
C GLY A 269 0.87 -0.62 32.42
N GLU A 270 1.87 -1.14 31.71
CA GLU A 270 1.76 -1.58 30.32
C GLU A 270 1.12 -2.97 30.26
N LYS A 271 0.16 -3.14 29.35
CA LYS A 271 -0.56 -4.38 29.07
C LYS A 271 0.22 -5.19 28.04
N LEU A 272 0.71 -6.35 28.46
CA LEU A 272 1.62 -7.20 27.69
C LEU A 272 1.01 -8.57 27.43
N LEU A 273 1.26 -9.13 26.26
CA LEU A 273 0.92 -10.52 25.95
C LEU A 273 2.15 -11.39 26.19
N SER A 274 2.07 -12.27 27.18
CA SER A 274 3.11 -13.24 27.52
C SER A 274 2.97 -14.48 26.64
N LEU A 275 4.02 -14.82 25.89
CA LEU A 275 4.10 -15.99 25.03
C LEU A 275 5.33 -16.83 25.39
N ASN A 276 5.12 -18.07 25.84
CA ASN A 276 6.20 -18.97 26.26
C ASN A 276 6.49 -20.00 25.16
N PHE A 277 7.55 -19.78 24.38
CA PHE A 277 7.97 -20.66 23.30
C PHE A 277 8.94 -21.73 23.81
N SER A 278 8.93 -22.90 23.17
CA SER A 278 9.99 -23.89 23.34
C SER A 278 11.28 -23.45 22.63
N GLN A 279 12.44 -23.85 23.14
CA GLN A 279 13.70 -23.59 22.44
C GLN A 279 13.78 -24.35 21.11
N GLU A 280 13.22 -25.57 21.07
CA GLU A 280 13.14 -26.42 19.88
C GLU A 280 12.43 -25.70 18.73
N THR A 281 11.22 -25.16 18.97
CA THR A 281 10.46 -24.42 17.96
C THR A 281 11.22 -23.22 17.43
N LEU A 282 11.80 -22.39 18.31
CA LEU A 282 12.53 -21.21 17.85
C LEU A 282 13.80 -21.58 17.09
N HIS A 283 14.45 -22.69 17.45
CA HIS A 283 15.61 -23.20 16.74
C HIS A 283 15.24 -23.70 15.34
N GLU A 284 14.17 -24.49 15.22
CA GLU A 284 13.66 -24.99 13.93
C GLU A 284 13.34 -23.86 12.95
N ILE A 285 12.68 -22.79 13.43
CA ILE A 285 12.37 -21.60 12.61
C ILE A 285 13.66 -20.99 12.04
N VAL A 286 14.71 -20.86 12.87
CA VAL A 286 15.99 -20.29 12.44
C VAL A 286 16.74 -21.24 11.51
N GLU A 287 16.69 -22.55 11.74
CA GLU A 287 17.30 -23.56 10.86
C GLU A 287 16.65 -23.58 9.46
N GLN A 288 15.37 -23.22 9.36
CA GLN A 288 14.66 -23.04 8.09
C GLN A 288 15.02 -21.73 7.36
N GLY A 289 15.95 -20.94 7.90
CA GLY A 289 16.44 -19.71 7.29
C GLY A 289 15.58 -18.48 7.61
N ILE A 290 14.63 -18.56 8.54
CA ILE A 290 13.83 -17.42 8.99
C ILE A 290 14.55 -16.74 10.16
N PRO A 291 15.02 -15.48 10.00
CA PRO A 291 15.56 -14.70 11.11
C PRO A 291 14.60 -14.65 12.30
N LEU A 292 15.10 -14.94 13.50
CA LEU A 292 14.30 -14.95 14.72
C LEU A 292 13.54 -13.62 14.92
N TRP A 293 14.17 -12.49 14.58
CA TRP A 293 13.52 -11.18 14.70
C TRP A 293 12.34 -11.01 13.75
N GLN A 294 12.37 -11.60 12.55
CA GLN A 294 11.23 -11.53 11.63
C GLN A 294 10.07 -12.36 12.17
N PHE A 295 10.34 -13.56 12.66
CA PHE A 295 9.30 -14.39 13.27
C PHE A 295 8.65 -13.68 14.47
N LEU A 296 9.46 -13.19 15.42
CA LEU A 296 8.95 -12.46 16.59
C LEU A 296 8.31 -11.13 16.21
N GLY A 297 8.79 -10.47 15.16
CA GLY A 297 8.22 -9.25 14.60
C GLY A 297 6.85 -9.50 13.99
N ALA A 298 6.68 -10.56 13.19
CA ALA A 298 5.41 -11.00 12.63
C ALA A 298 4.37 -11.27 13.72
N VAL A 299 4.75 -12.01 14.76
CA VAL A 299 3.91 -12.24 15.94
C VAL A 299 3.57 -10.91 16.61
N THR A 300 4.56 -10.07 16.90
CA THR A 300 4.35 -8.79 17.61
C THR A 300 3.43 -7.84 16.85
N LEU A 301 3.66 -7.64 15.55
CA LEU A 301 2.84 -6.77 14.71
C LEU A 301 1.41 -7.29 14.63
N THR A 302 1.20 -8.60 14.44
CA THR A 302 -0.12 -9.22 14.37
C THR A 302 -0.89 -9.02 15.68
N MET A 303 -0.26 -9.29 16.83
CA MET A 303 -0.91 -9.14 18.13
C MET A 303 -1.24 -7.67 18.42
N CYS A 304 -0.29 -6.76 18.22
CA CYS A 304 -0.48 -5.33 18.49
C CYS A 304 -1.44 -4.65 17.48
N SER A 305 -1.64 -5.25 16.30
CA SER A 305 -2.62 -4.78 15.31
C SER A 305 -4.06 -5.13 15.65
N PHE A 306 -4.32 -6.02 16.61
CA PHE A 306 -5.67 -6.55 16.84
C PHE A 306 -6.07 -6.61 18.31
N LEU A 307 -5.19 -7.08 19.21
CA LEU A 307 -5.55 -7.28 20.62
C LEU A 307 -5.84 -5.93 21.29
N PRO A 308 -6.98 -5.79 21.99
CA PRO A 308 -7.35 -4.54 22.63
C PRO A 308 -6.33 -4.06 23.67
N GLU A 309 -5.91 -2.80 23.52
CA GLU A 309 -5.07 -2.03 24.44
C GLU A 309 -3.69 -2.63 24.69
N LEU A 310 -3.19 -3.48 23.79
CA LEU A 310 -1.90 -4.13 23.95
C LEU A 310 -0.75 -3.14 23.71
N ASP A 311 0.15 -2.99 24.68
CA ASP A 311 1.38 -2.17 24.55
C ASP A 311 2.51 -2.96 23.86
N GLY A 312 2.51 -4.29 24.00
CA GLY A 312 3.45 -5.16 23.30
C GLY A 312 3.38 -6.63 23.71
N VAL A 313 4.35 -7.40 23.23
CA VAL A 313 4.48 -8.84 23.47
C VAL A 313 5.73 -9.10 24.32
N GLN A 314 5.64 -10.03 25.26
CA GLN A 314 6.76 -10.53 26.05
C GLN A 314 7.02 -11.98 25.66
N ILE A 315 8.22 -12.25 25.15
CA ILE A 315 8.65 -13.59 24.74
C ILE A 315 9.39 -14.25 25.90
N LEU A 316 8.96 -15.47 26.24
CA LEU A 316 9.66 -16.34 27.17
C LEU A 316 10.18 -17.55 26.39
N GLN A 317 11.39 -17.98 26.72
CA GLN A 317 12.01 -19.21 26.24
C GLN A 317 12.10 -20.16 27.41
N GLU A 318 11.21 -21.17 27.45
CA GLU A 318 11.10 -22.12 28.57
C GLU A 318 10.95 -21.42 29.94
N GLY A 319 10.18 -20.34 29.97
CA GLY A 319 9.91 -19.55 31.17
C GLY A 319 10.90 -18.41 31.47
N GLU A 320 12.00 -18.29 30.73
CA GLU A 320 12.96 -17.19 30.86
C GLU A 320 12.66 -16.06 29.87
N ILE A 321 12.58 -14.82 30.35
CA ILE A 321 12.26 -13.65 29.51
C ILE A 321 13.41 -13.38 28.52
N LEU A 322 13.07 -13.20 27.23
CA LEU A 322 13.99 -12.72 26.21
C LEU A 322 14.40 -11.27 26.49
N LYS A 323 15.67 -11.03 26.79
CA LYS A 323 16.18 -9.70 27.20
C LYS A 323 16.80 -8.90 26.06
N GLN A 324 17.15 -9.56 24.96
CA GLN A 324 17.78 -8.93 23.81
C GLN A 324 17.42 -9.67 22.53
N LEU A 325 17.44 -8.96 21.41
CA LEU A 325 17.13 -9.49 20.10
C LEU A 325 18.06 -8.83 19.06
N GLU A 326 18.68 -9.62 18.20
CA GLU A 326 19.42 -9.11 17.05
C GLU A 326 18.44 -8.83 15.91
N ILE A 327 18.35 -7.57 15.49
CA ILE A 327 17.40 -7.12 14.46
C ILE A 327 18.23 -6.48 13.36
N ASP A 328 18.29 -7.12 12.20
CA ASP A 328 19.04 -6.65 11.01
C ASP A 328 20.53 -6.33 11.29
N GLY A 329 21.16 -7.10 12.19
CA GLY A 329 22.57 -6.95 12.59
C GLY A 329 22.80 -6.38 13.99
N PRO A 330 22.28 -5.20 14.38
CA PRO A 330 22.45 -4.70 15.74
C PRO A 330 21.63 -5.48 16.78
N THR A 331 22.24 -5.70 17.96
CA THR A 331 21.53 -6.23 19.13
C THR A 331 20.78 -5.13 19.86
N VAL A 332 19.46 -5.27 19.97
CA VAL A 332 18.57 -4.39 20.73
C VAL A 332 18.35 -4.98 22.12
N GLN A 333 18.50 -4.15 23.15
CA GLN A 333 18.16 -4.51 24.54
C GLN A 333 16.68 -4.23 24.79
N LEU A 334 15.98 -5.19 25.40
CA LEU A 334 14.54 -5.15 25.63
C LEU A 334 14.26 -4.84 27.11
N SER A 335 13.75 -3.64 27.38
CA SER A 335 13.26 -3.26 28.71
C SER A 335 12.11 -4.19 29.10
N ASP A 336 12.25 -4.92 30.21
CA ASP A 336 11.29 -5.94 30.68
C ASP A 336 10.88 -6.99 29.63
N GLY A 337 11.72 -7.21 28.60
CA GLY A 337 11.41 -8.12 27.50
C GLY A 337 10.30 -7.64 26.56
N LEU A 338 9.99 -6.34 26.56
CA LEU A 338 8.92 -5.75 25.77
C LEU A 338 9.28 -5.64 24.29
N LEU A 339 8.54 -6.37 23.45
CA LEU A 339 8.49 -6.20 22.01
C LEU A 339 7.26 -5.35 21.65
N SER A 340 7.48 -4.07 21.35
CA SER A 340 6.41 -3.17 20.91
C SER A 340 6.26 -3.19 19.40
N ARG A 341 5.08 -2.81 18.89
CA ARG A 341 4.85 -2.61 17.44
C ARG A 341 5.91 -1.70 16.81
N ARG A 342 6.25 -0.60 17.49
CA ARG A 342 7.19 0.42 17.01
C ARG A 342 8.58 -0.15 16.70
N LEU A 343 8.98 -1.21 17.39
CA LEU A 343 10.27 -1.86 17.15
C LEU A 343 10.34 -2.46 15.73
N PHE A 344 9.21 -2.87 15.17
CA PHE A 344 9.12 -3.58 13.90
C PHE A 344 8.45 -2.80 12.77
N SER A 345 7.83 -1.64 13.04
CA SER A 345 7.10 -0.86 12.03
C SER A 345 7.96 -0.43 10.84
N GLY A 346 9.27 -0.20 11.06
CA GLY A 346 10.22 0.12 9.98
C GLY A 346 10.54 -1.04 9.03
N TYR A 347 10.17 -2.27 9.40
CA TYR A 347 10.37 -3.47 8.59
C TYR A 347 9.09 -3.93 7.89
N VAL A 348 7.96 -3.24 8.12
CA VAL A 348 6.72 -3.52 7.39
C VAL A 348 6.97 -3.26 5.91
N GLY A 349 6.80 -4.30 5.12
CA GLY A 349 6.99 -4.28 3.68
C GLY A 349 5.67 -4.32 2.94
N THR A 350 5.77 -4.13 1.64
CA THR A 350 4.69 -4.43 0.70
C THR A 350 5.28 -5.23 -0.46
N ARG A 351 4.38 -5.74 -1.29
CA ARG A 351 4.73 -6.32 -2.56
C ARG A 351 4.99 -5.23 -3.60
N ALA A 352 6.15 -5.27 -4.24
CA ALA A 352 6.38 -4.66 -5.56
C ALA A 352 6.26 -5.72 -6.64
N CYS A 353 5.81 -5.32 -7.83
CA CYS A 353 5.70 -6.19 -8.99
C CYS A 353 6.46 -5.54 -10.15
N VAL A 354 7.46 -6.24 -10.67
CA VAL A 354 8.22 -5.85 -11.85
C VAL A 354 8.08 -6.91 -12.92
N TYR A 355 8.16 -6.52 -14.19
CA TYR A 355 8.05 -7.46 -15.29
C TYR A 355 9.41 -7.79 -15.88
N LEU A 356 9.78 -9.06 -15.78
CA LEU A 356 11.07 -9.55 -16.27
C LEU A 356 10.90 -10.21 -17.64
N PRO A 357 11.77 -9.93 -18.61
CA PRO A 357 11.70 -10.52 -19.93
C PRO A 357 12.13 -11.99 -19.94
N MET A 358 11.49 -12.78 -20.80
CA MET A 358 11.85 -14.16 -21.09
C MET A 358 12.48 -14.33 -22.47
N GLU A 359 13.15 -15.47 -22.70
CA GLU A 359 13.82 -15.80 -23.97
C GLU A 359 12.87 -15.79 -25.19
N ASP A 360 11.59 -16.09 -24.98
CA ASP A 360 10.57 -16.08 -26.04
C ASP A 360 9.97 -14.68 -26.32
N GLY A 361 10.45 -13.66 -25.60
CA GLY A 361 9.99 -12.28 -25.71
C GLY A 361 8.65 -12.00 -25.02
N THR A 362 8.14 -12.92 -24.19
CA THR A 362 7.09 -12.64 -23.21
C THR A 362 7.67 -12.04 -21.93
N LEU A 363 6.79 -11.56 -21.04
CA LEU A 363 7.17 -11.02 -19.74
C LEU A 363 6.48 -11.81 -18.64
N TYR A 364 7.18 -12.08 -17.54
CA TYR A 364 6.57 -12.62 -16.33
C TYR A 364 6.56 -11.58 -15.22
N ALA A 365 5.52 -11.63 -14.39
CA ALA A 365 5.44 -10.84 -13.18
C ALA A 365 6.37 -11.45 -12.12
N TYR A 366 7.35 -10.68 -11.69
CA TYR A 366 8.20 -11.00 -10.55
C TYR A 366 7.78 -10.12 -9.38
N GLU A 367 7.57 -10.77 -8.23
CA GLU A 367 7.17 -10.10 -7.01
C GLU A 367 8.35 -10.06 -6.04
N GLU A 368 8.52 -8.93 -5.37
CA GLU A 368 9.55 -8.73 -4.35
C GLU A 368 8.99 -8.01 -3.13
N ALA A 369 9.53 -8.31 -1.96
CA ALA A 369 9.20 -7.66 -0.70
C ALA A 369 10.05 -6.38 -0.54
N VAL A 370 9.43 -5.21 -0.63
CA VAL A 370 10.12 -3.92 -0.58
C VAL A 370 9.50 -3.00 0.48
N ALA A 371 10.12 -1.85 0.75
CA ALA A 371 9.46 -0.83 1.57
C ALA A 371 8.22 -0.27 0.85
N PRO A 372 7.16 0.13 1.57
CA PRO A 372 6.00 0.80 1.00
C PRO A 372 6.31 1.93 0.00
N MET A 373 7.26 2.81 0.34
CA MET A 373 7.62 3.94 -0.51
C MET A 373 8.40 3.51 -1.76
N GLU A 374 9.18 2.43 -1.68
CA GLU A 374 9.90 1.86 -2.84
C GLU A 374 8.91 1.28 -3.85
N ALA A 375 7.87 0.57 -3.39
CA ALA A 375 6.84 0.01 -4.27
C ALA A 375 6.01 1.06 -5.03
N LEU A 376 5.98 2.30 -4.55
CA LEU A 376 5.29 3.43 -5.18
C LEU A 376 6.22 4.32 -6.01
N SER A 377 7.54 4.12 -5.94
CA SER A 377 8.54 4.93 -6.64
C SER A 377 8.78 4.35 -8.04
N PRO A 378 8.46 5.10 -9.12
CA PRO A 378 8.85 4.73 -10.47
C PRO A 378 10.35 4.44 -10.60
N ARG A 379 11.19 5.22 -9.92
CA ARG A 379 12.63 5.05 -9.97
C ARG A 379 13.04 3.72 -9.32
N ALA A 380 12.59 3.46 -8.10
CA ALA A 380 12.94 2.25 -7.36
C ALA A 380 12.53 0.99 -8.13
N LEU A 381 11.35 0.96 -8.75
CA LEU A 381 10.93 -0.20 -9.56
C LEU A 381 11.84 -0.47 -10.77
N ILE A 382 12.37 0.58 -11.41
CA ILE A 382 13.33 0.41 -12.52
C ILE A 382 14.71 0.01 -11.98
N GLU A 383 15.14 0.54 -10.83
CA GLU A 383 16.36 0.10 -10.16
C GLU A 383 16.29 -1.40 -9.80
N THR A 384 15.16 -1.86 -9.26
CA THR A 384 14.89 -3.29 -9.03
C THR A 384 15.02 -4.12 -10.31
N LEU A 385 14.45 -3.67 -11.44
CA LEU A 385 14.61 -4.35 -12.73
C LEU A 385 16.08 -4.48 -13.16
N LEU A 386 16.89 -3.45 -12.92
CA LEU A 386 18.32 -3.43 -13.25
C LEU A 386 19.12 -4.34 -12.33
N GLU A 387 18.81 -4.38 -11.03
CA GLU A 387 19.48 -5.24 -10.04
C GLU A 387 19.24 -6.73 -10.28
N LEU A 388 18.06 -7.09 -10.78
CA LEU A 388 17.70 -8.49 -11.07
C LEU A 388 18.42 -9.07 -12.28
N ALA A 389 19.28 -8.28 -12.96
CA ALA A 389 20.03 -8.67 -14.16
C ALA A 389 19.13 -9.29 -15.26
N ALA A 390 17.87 -8.86 -15.31
CA ALA A 390 16.89 -9.34 -16.28
C ALA A 390 16.93 -8.53 -17.59
N LEU A 391 17.71 -7.46 -17.61
CA LEU A 391 18.02 -6.65 -18.78
C LEU A 391 19.40 -7.08 -19.34
N PRO A 392 19.83 -6.58 -20.52
CA PRO A 392 21.11 -6.98 -21.11
C PRO A 392 22.28 -6.90 -20.11
N ASP A 393 23.23 -7.83 -20.25
CA ASP A 393 24.37 -7.94 -19.34
C ASP A 393 25.17 -6.63 -19.22
N GLY A 394 25.65 -6.34 -18.01
CA GLY A 394 26.49 -5.17 -17.74
C GLY A 394 25.71 -3.88 -17.44
N LEU A 395 24.41 -4.00 -17.17
CA LEU A 395 23.57 -2.92 -16.66
C LEU A 395 23.45 -2.95 -15.14
N ASP A 396 23.37 -1.77 -14.53
CA ASP A 396 23.17 -1.59 -13.10
C ASP A 396 22.30 -0.34 -12.80
N PRO A 397 21.88 -0.09 -11.54
CA PRO A 397 21.06 1.07 -11.19
C PRO A 397 21.60 2.45 -11.62
N SER A 398 22.91 2.59 -11.85
CA SER A 398 23.50 3.84 -12.35
C SER A 398 23.15 4.14 -13.81
N ASP A 399 22.65 3.14 -14.56
CA ASP A 399 22.14 3.33 -15.91
C ASP A 399 20.78 4.04 -15.96
N LEU A 400 20.12 4.19 -14.80
CA LEU A 400 18.94 5.03 -14.64
C LEU A 400 19.33 6.44 -14.16
N LEU A 401 19.43 7.37 -15.11
CA LEU A 401 19.80 8.75 -14.82
C LEU A 401 18.69 9.48 -14.04
N GLY A 402 17.43 9.29 -14.44
CA GLY A 402 16.30 9.92 -13.75
C GLY A 402 14.93 9.49 -14.24
N VAL A 403 13.91 9.73 -13.42
CA VAL A 403 12.50 9.51 -13.73
C VAL A 403 11.67 10.74 -13.33
N ARG A 404 10.75 11.16 -14.19
CA ARG A 404 9.81 12.25 -13.93
C ARG A 404 8.42 11.82 -14.33
N VAL A 405 7.45 11.96 -13.43
CA VAL A 405 6.04 11.70 -13.74
C VAL A 405 5.31 13.01 -13.87
N GLU A 406 4.68 13.21 -15.03
CA GLU A 406 3.90 14.42 -15.32
C GLU A 406 2.69 14.04 -16.20
N ASN A 407 1.49 14.48 -15.81
CA ASN A 407 0.24 14.22 -16.54
C ASN A 407 0.02 12.74 -16.90
N GLY A 408 0.40 11.83 -15.99
CA GLY A 408 0.30 10.39 -16.15
C GLY A 408 1.30 9.75 -17.12
N VAL A 409 2.33 10.49 -17.55
CA VAL A 409 3.43 9.95 -18.35
C VAL A 409 4.70 9.93 -17.52
N ALA A 410 5.31 8.75 -17.37
CA ALA A 410 6.63 8.60 -16.78
C ALA A 410 7.71 8.80 -17.85
N THR A 411 8.48 9.87 -17.73
CA THR A 411 9.67 10.10 -18.57
C THR A 411 10.88 9.48 -17.87
N VAL A 412 11.48 8.47 -18.48
CA VAL A 412 12.64 7.72 -17.98
C VAL A 412 13.85 8.11 -18.80
N ASN A 413 14.90 8.58 -18.15
CA ASN A 413 16.17 8.95 -18.77
C ASN A 413 17.23 7.89 -18.44
N LEU A 414 17.77 7.27 -19.47
CA LEU A 414 18.71 6.15 -19.39
C LEU A 414 20.08 6.57 -19.92
N SER A 415 21.12 5.88 -19.44
CA SER A 415 22.51 6.17 -19.80
C SER A 415 22.86 5.76 -21.24
N ALA A 416 23.99 6.26 -21.73
CA ALA A 416 24.60 5.78 -22.97
C ALA A 416 25.03 4.30 -22.88
N ASN A 417 25.35 3.79 -21.69
CA ASN A 417 25.69 2.39 -21.47
C ASN A 417 24.46 1.50 -21.65
N PHE A 418 23.30 1.90 -21.10
CA PHE A 418 22.01 1.24 -21.38
C PHE A 418 21.75 1.09 -22.87
N TYR A 419 21.87 2.20 -23.59
CA TYR A 419 21.64 2.23 -25.03
C TYR A 419 22.61 1.30 -25.78
N SER A 420 23.89 1.33 -25.41
CA SER A 420 24.94 0.52 -26.02
C SER A 420 24.73 -0.97 -25.79
N ALA A 421 24.36 -1.38 -24.58
CA ALA A 421 24.07 -2.77 -24.22
C ALA A 421 22.88 -3.35 -25.00
N CYS A 422 21.94 -2.50 -25.44
CA CYS A 422 20.77 -2.92 -26.21
C CYS A 422 21.01 -3.09 -27.71
N GLN A 423 22.16 -2.64 -28.25
CA GLN A 423 22.37 -2.58 -29.72
C GLN A 423 22.44 -3.95 -30.40
N GLU A 424 22.76 -5.01 -29.67
CA GLU A 424 22.82 -6.38 -30.20
C GLU A 424 21.48 -7.12 -30.09
N LEU A 425 20.45 -6.50 -29.52
CA LEU A 425 19.14 -7.12 -29.39
C LEU A 425 18.47 -7.33 -30.75
N ASP A 426 17.84 -8.49 -30.91
CA ASP A 426 16.90 -8.74 -31.99
C ASP A 426 15.53 -8.07 -31.71
N GLU A 427 14.58 -8.21 -32.62
CA GLU A 427 13.25 -7.61 -32.48
C GLU A 427 12.50 -8.10 -31.24
N LEU A 428 12.67 -9.37 -30.86
CA LEU A 428 12.01 -9.94 -29.69
C LEU A 428 12.64 -9.40 -28.39
N GLY A 429 13.97 -9.36 -28.32
CA GLY A 429 14.71 -8.81 -27.19
C GLY A 429 14.47 -7.32 -26.99
N GLU A 430 14.47 -6.54 -28.07
CA GLU A 430 14.13 -5.10 -28.01
C GLU A 430 12.72 -4.92 -27.41
N ARG A 431 11.76 -5.70 -27.90
CA ARG A 431 10.38 -5.67 -27.41
C ARG A 431 10.28 -6.05 -25.94
N ALA A 432 10.98 -7.08 -25.52
CA ALA A 432 10.96 -7.54 -24.14
C ALA A 432 11.54 -6.49 -23.19
N VAL A 433 12.70 -5.91 -23.51
CA VAL A 433 13.34 -4.86 -22.70
C VAL A 433 12.48 -3.61 -22.59
N VAL A 434 11.96 -3.10 -23.73
CA VAL A 434 11.13 -1.89 -23.71
C VAL A 434 9.87 -2.11 -22.88
N TYR A 435 9.15 -3.21 -23.11
CA TYR A 435 7.89 -3.42 -22.41
C TYR A 435 8.06 -3.94 -20.98
N ALA A 436 9.21 -4.47 -20.59
CA ALA A 436 9.55 -4.68 -19.18
C ALA A 436 9.49 -3.36 -18.40
N LEU A 437 10.14 -2.30 -18.92
CA LEU A 437 10.09 -0.95 -18.34
C LEU A 437 8.68 -0.37 -18.38
N VAL A 438 8.04 -0.39 -19.55
CA VAL A 438 6.73 0.23 -19.77
C VAL A 438 5.65 -0.42 -18.90
N ASN A 439 5.54 -1.75 -18.94
CA ASN A 439 4.51 -2.46 -18.18
C ASN A 439 4.75 -2.31 -16.67
N THR A 440 6.00 -2.30 -16.20
CA THR A 440 6.33 -2.16 -14.78
C THR A 440 5.84 -0.81 -14.26
N LEU A 441 6.19 0.28 -14.94
CA LEU A 441 5.77 1.61 -14.54
C LEU A 441 4.26 1.83 -14.68
N CYS A 442 3.63 1.29 -15.72
CA CYS A 442 2.18 1.40 -15.90
C CYS A 442 1.36 0.53 -14.93
N ARG A 443 1.99 -0.26 -14.04
CA ARG A 443 1.28 -0.81 -12.87
C ARG A 443 1.06 0.23 -11.78
N LEU A 444 1.91 1.26 -11.71
CA LEU A 444 1.74 2.32 -10.75
C LEU A 444 0.51 3.13 -11.10
N GLN A 445 -0.30 3.36 -10.07
CA GLN A 445 -1.51 4.17 -10.17
C GLN A 445 -1.18 5.56 -10.71
N GLY A 446 -1.99 6.02 -11.67
CA GLY A 446 -1.81 7.32 -12.32
C GLY A 446 -0.80 7.33 -13.48
N ILE A 447 -0.02 6.28 -13.72
CA ILE A 447 0.91 6.20 -14.87
C ILE A 447 0.26 5.44 -16.02
N VAL A 448 -0.16 6.16 -17.05
CA VAL A 448 -0.84 5.61 -18.24
C VAL A 448 0.11 5.28 -19.39
N GLY A 449 1.33 5.83 -19.37
CA GLY A 449 2.33 5.59 -20.40
C GLY A 449 3.72 6.02 -19.99
N VAL A 450 4.70 5.61 -20.79
CA VAL A 450 6.13 5.82 -20.53
C VAL A 450 6.81 6.42 -21.75
N ARG A 451 7.71 7.37 -21.50
CA ARG A 451 8.60 7.94 -22.52
C ARG A 451 10.03 7.60 -22.15
N LEU A 452 10.81 7.09 -23.10
CA LEU A 452 12.21 6.73 -22.90
C LEU A 452 13.11 7.78 -23.57
N LEU A 453 14.11 8.25 -22.82
CA LEU A 453 15.17 9.15 -23.29
C LEU A 453 16.53 8.50 -23.05
N ILE A 454 17.49 8.79 -23.91
CA ILE A 454 18.90 8.37 -23.77
C ILE A 454 19.76 9.62 -23.62
N GLU A 455 20.44 9.78 -22.49
CA GLU A 455 21.24 10.96 -22.18
C GLU A 455 20.45 12.28 -22.39
N GLY A 456 19.17 12.28 -22.04
CA GLY A 456 18.24 13.40 -22.23
C GLY A 456 17.66 13.54 -23.63
N ASN A 457 18.06 12.70 -24.60
CA ASN A 457 17.65 12.81 -26.01
C ASN A 457 16.58 11.79 -26.39
N ALA A 458 15.63 12.22 -27.22
CA ALA A 458 14.65 11.34 -27.85
C ALA A 458 15.27 10.61 -29.06
N VAL A 459 15.61 9.34 -28.87
CA VAL A 459 16.12 8.47 -29.95
C VAL A 459 14.99 7.89 -30.79
N GLU A 460 15.27 7.49 -32.03
CA GLU A 460 14.25 6.94 -32.93
C GLU A 460 13.84 5.53 -32.53
N THR A 461 14.81 4.64 -32.31
CA THR A 461 14.61 3.26 -31.86
C THR A 461 15.60 2.91 -30.75
N LEU A 462 15.29 1.88 -29.96
CA LEU A 462 16.25 1.35 -28.98
C LEU A 462 17.34 0.55 -29.69
N SER A 463 16.92 -0.37 -30.59
CA SER A 463 17.81 -1.19 -31.41
C SER A 463 17.28 -1.34 -32.84
N GLN A 464 16.04 -1.81 -33.03
CA GLN A 464 15.54 -2.28 -34.33
C GLN A 464 14.30 -1.51 -34.79
N LYS A 465 13.14 -1.74 -34.15
CA LYS A 465 11.82 -1.43 -34.70
C LYS A 465 10.92 -0.60 -33.80
N ILE A 466 11.15 -0.60 -32.49
CA ILE A 466 10.24 0.12 -31.58
C ILE A 466 10.54 1.61 -31.61
N TYR A 467 9.57 2.40 -32.09
CA TYR A 467 9.69 3.85 -32.20
C TYR A 467 9.58 4.53 -30.83
N LEU A 468 10.67 5.13 -30.34
CA LEU A 468 10.78 5.68 -28.97
C LEU A 468 10.41 7.16 -28.84
N LYS A 469 10.22 7.90 -29.94
CA LYS A 469 9.87 9.33 -29.88
C LYS A 469 8.42 9.60 -29.45
N THR A 470 7.65 8.56 -29.16
CA THR A 470 6.26 8.65 -28.69
C THR A 470 6.13 8.21 -27.24
N VAL A 471 4.97 8.49 -26.64
CA VAL A 471 4.58 7.84 -25.38
C VAL A 471 4.21 6.39 -25.69
N LEU A 472 4.88 5.47 -25.02
CA LEU A 472 4.62 4.04 -25.09
C LEU A 472 3.55 3.67 -24.08
N LEU A 473 2.57 2.89 -24.53
CA LEU A 473 1.48 2.37 -23.71
C LEU A 473 1.78 0.94 -23.28
N PRO A 474 1.25 0.46 -22.14
CA PRO A 474 1.47 -0.90 -21.70
C PRO A 474 0.96 -1.91 -22.75
N ASN A 475 1.65 -3.05 -22.84
CA ASN A 475 1.28 -4.16 -23.68
C ASN A 475 0.96 -5.37 -22.81
N PRO A 476 -0.31 -5.54 -22.39
CA PRO A 476 -0.71 -6.68 -21.57
C PRO A 476 -0.68 -8.01 -22.36
N GLY A 477 -0.69 -7.97 -23.70
CA GLY A 477 -0.75 -9.17 -24.54
C GLY A 477 0.55 -9.97 -24.62
N ILE A 478 1.64 -9.48 -24.03
CA ILE A 478 2.92 -10.20 -23.92
C ILE A 478 3.20 -10.68 -22.50
N LEU A 479 2.30 -10.37 -21.55
CA LEU A 479 2.40 -10.90 -20.21
C LEU A 479 2.02 -12.38 -20.24
N LEU A 480 2.82 -13.21 -19.59
CA LEU A 480 2.43 -14.57 -19.27
C LEU A 480 1.21 -14.50 -18.36
N THR A 481 0.09 -15.00 -18.87
CA THR A 481 -1.09 -15.28 -18.06
C THR A 481 -0.85 -16.59 -17.31
N GLU A 482 -0.94 -16.54 -15.98
CA GLU A 482 -1.01 -17.74 -15.14
C GLU A 482 -2.17 -18.66 -15.51
#